data_AF-A0A0D3D5A2-F1
#
_entry.id   AF-A0A0D3D5A2-F1
#
_cell.length_a   1.000
_cell.length_b   1.000
_cell.length_c   1.000
_cell.angle_alpha   90.00
_cell.angle_beta   90.00
_cell.angle_gamma   90.00
#
_symmetry.space_group_name_H-M   'P 1'
#
loop_
_entity.id
_entity.type
_entity.pdbx_description
1 polymer ?
#
loop_
_entity_poly.entity_id
_entity_poly.type
_entity_poly.pdbx_seq_one_letter_code
_entity_poly.pdbx_strand_id
1 'polypeptide(L)'
;MGDPLSLSHIFNLWTRALAGEEITAPKTSDWERVFRNPNSSGKEPVSVKRVGPVGDLWVAPNNCKMTTHSFNVTVNNIKTNFPANGDVFEILSGIIWKCIAKAREESEPVTITIIRSDPNGLKPRA
;
A
#
# COMPACT_ATOMS: atom_id res chain seq x y z
N MET A 1 14.02 6.83 -5.97
CA MET A 1 12.58 7.12 -6.10
C MET A 1 11.93 6.77 -4.77
N GLY A 2 11.34 7.77 -4.11
CA GLY A 2 10.67 7.60 -2.82
C GLY A 2 9.20 7.20 -2.98
N ASP A 3 8.45 7.29 -1.89
CA ASP A 3 7.00 7.14 -1.84
C ASP A 3 6.26 8.32 -2.52
N PRO A 4 4.92 8.23 -2.74
CA PRO A 4 4.16 9.29 -3.37
C PRO A 4 4.25 10.68 -2.70
N LEU A 5 4.43 10.76 -1.37
CA LEU A 5 4.60 12.02 -0.66
C LEU A 5 5.99 12.62 -0.93
N SER A 6 7.03 11.77 -0.92
CA SER A 6 8.37 12.20 -1.35
C SER A 6 8.37 12.70 -2.79
N LEU A 7 7.62 12.04 -3.69
CA LEU A 7 7.46 12.47 -5.08
C LEU A 7 6.72 13.80 -5.21
N SER A 8 5.61 13.99 -4.48
CA SER A 8 4.86 15.25 -4.50
C SER A 8 5.69 16.42 -3.97
N HIS A 9 6.50 16.19 -2.93
CA HIS A 9 7.44 17.17 -2.43
C HIS A 9 8.45 17.60 -3.49
N ILE A 10 9.00 16.66 -4.26
CA ILE A 10 9.93 16.97 -5.36
C ILE A 10 9.23 17.78 -6.45
N PHE A 11 8.01 17.39 -6.85
CA PHE A 11 7.25 18.15 -7.84
C PHE A 11 6.96 19.58 -7.37
N ASN A 12 6.63 19.77 -6.10
CA ASN A 12 6.44 21.10 -5.53
C ASN A 12 7.73 21.93 -5.55
N LEU A 13 8.91 21.34 -5.31
CA LEU A 13 10.18 22.05 -5.46
C LEU A 13 10.44 22.44 -6.92
N TRP A 14 10.12 21.54 -7.86
CA TRP A 14 10.31 21.80 -9.29
C TRP A 14 9.44 22.96 -9.77
N THR A 15 8.17 23.01 -9.37
CA THR A 15 7.27 24.10 -9.78
C THR A 15 7.73 25.45 -9.23
N ARG A 16 8.22 25.49 -7.98
CA ARG A 16 8.78 26.70 -7.37
C ARG A 16 10.06 27.17 -8.06
N ALA A 17 10.96 26.24 -8.39
CA ALA A 17 12.16 26.57 -9.16
C ALA A 17 11.83 27.13 -10.55
N LEU A 18 10.84 26.54 -11.23
CA LEU A 18 10.36 27.03 -12.53
C LEU A 18 9.68 28.41 -12.42
N ALA A 19 9.10 28.74 -11.28
CA ALA A 19 8.57 30.07 -10.98
C ALA A 19 9.67 31.09 -10.65
N GLY A 20 10.95 30.69 -10.62
CA GLY A 20 12.08 31.55 -10.31
C GLY A 20 12.35 31.72 -8.82
N GLU A 21 11.70 30.93 -7.96
CA GLU A 21 11.99 30.94 -6.53
C GLU A 21 13.33 30.25 -6.22
N GLU A 22 14.03 30.76 -5.21
CA GLU A 22 15.18 30.06 -4.64
C GLU A 22 14.70 28.82 -3.88
N ILE A 23 15.09 27.64 -4.36
CA ILE A 23 14.74 26.37 -3.75
C ILE A 23 15.90 25.81 -2.93
N THR A 24 15.61 25.46 -1.67
CA THR A 24 16.55 24.70 -0.84
C THR A 24 16.22 23.22 -0.95
N ALA A 25 17.12 22.45 -1.56
CA ALA A 25 17.01 21.01 -1.51
C ALA A 25 17.18 20.54 -0.05
N PRO A 26 16.25 19.73 0.50
CA PRO A 26 16.45 19.17 1.83
C PRO A 26 17.74 18.36 1.83
N LYS A 27 18.64 18.65 2.77
CA LYS A 27 19.82 17.83 2.98
C LYS A 27 19.34 16.44 3.32
N THR A 28 19.68 15.46 2.49
CA THR A 28 19.54 14.05 2.88
C THR A 28 20.32 13.90 4.16
N SER A 29 19.65 13.50 5.23
CA SER A 29 20.33 13.34 6.49
C SER A 29 21.38 12.23 6.31
N ASP A 30 22.62 12.47 6.72
CA ASP A 30 23.73 11.48 6.71
C ASP A 30 23.48 10.32 7.68
N TRP A 31 22.24 10.17 8.18
CA TRP A 31 21.82 8.94 8.80
C TRP A 31 22.11 7.86 7.77
N GLU A 32 23.11 7.04 8.09
CA GLU A 32 23.29 5.73 7.50
C GLU A 32 21.90 5.23 7.12
N ARG A 33 21.71 4.83 5.87
CA ARG A 33 20.51 4.11 5.44
C ARG A 33 20.47 2.77 6.19
N VAL A 34 20.32 2.84 7.51
CA VAL A 34 19.92 1.79 8.39
C VAL A 34 18.46 1.64 8.03
N PHE A 35 18.23 0.92 6.94
CA PHE A 35 17.05 0.10 6.81
C PHE A 35 17.08 -0.80 8.04
N ARG A 36 16.54 -0.29 9.15
CA ARG A 36 16.43 -1.04 10.38
C ARG A 36 15.53 -2.20 9.99
N ASN A 37 16.12 -3.38 9.85
CA ASN A 37 15.38 -4.56 9.44
C ASN A 37 14.21 -4.67 10.43
N PRO A 38 12.96 -4.50 9.98
CA PRO A 38 11.82 -4.53 10.89
C PRO A 38 11.69 -5.90 11.58
N ASN A 39 12.42 -6.91 11.10
CA ASN A 39 12.34 -8.30 11.54
C ASN A 39 13.44 -8.71 12.51
N SER A 40 13.83 -7.86 13.48
CA SER A 40 14.73 -8.30 14.55
C SER A 40 14.15 -9.43 15.41
N SER A 41 12.85 -9.74 15.27
CA SER A 41 12.12 -10.78 16.02
C SER A 41 11.56 -11.93 15.16
N GLY A 42 12.03 -12.11 13.93
CA GLY A 42 12.07 -13.46 13.32
C GLY A 42 10.93 -13.91 12.39
N LYS A 43 10.10 -13.01 11.83
CA LYS A 43 9.26 -13.37 10.67
C LYS A 43 9.33 -12.30 9.59
N GLU A 44 9.70 -12.73 8.39
CA GLU A 44 9.72 -11.90 7.19
C GLU A 44 8.26 -11.52 6.82
N PRO A 45 7.96 -10.26 6.51
CA PRO A 45 6.59 -9.87 6.19
C PRO A 45 6.17 -10.55 4.89
N VAL A 46 4.88 -10.87 4.78
CA VAL A 46 4.28 -11.52 3.61
C VAL A 46 4.47 -10.70 2.33
N SER A 47 4.82 -9.41 2.47
CA SER A 47 5.12 -8.49 1.37
C SER A 47 6.54 -8.59 0.80
N VAL A 48 7.45 -9.39 1.40
CA VAL A 48 8.80 -9.56 0.85
C VAL A 48 8.81 -10.66 -0.20
N LYS A 49 8.91 -10.28 -1.47
CA LYS A 49 9.21 -11.22 -2.54
C LYS A 49 10.72 -11.45 -2.56
N ARG A 50 11.16 -12.67 -2.28
CA ARG A 50 12.56 -13.07 -2.49
C ARG A 50 12.83 -13.12 -3.99
N VAL A 51 13.68 -12.22 -4.47
CA VAL A 51 14.15 -12.21 -5.85
C VAL A 51 15.26 -13.24 -6.02
N GLY A 52 15.12 -14.11 -7.02
CA GLY A 52 16.18 -15.04 -7.41
C GLY A 52 17.37 -14.31 -8.08
N PRO A 53 18.52 -14.99 -8.22
CA PRO A 53 19.78 -14.38 -8.69
C PRO A 53 19.73 -13.80 -10.11
N VAL A 54 18.72 -14.12 -10.91
CA VAL A 54 18.61 -13.70 -12.32
C VAL A 54 17.83 -12.39 -12.48
N GLY A 55 17.31 -11.82 -11.38
CA GLY A 55 16.42 -10.67 -11.44
C GLY A 55 15.07 -11.08 -12.03
N ASP A 56 13.97 -10.64 -11.41
CA ASP A 56 12.70 -10.71 -12.11
C ASP A 56 12.84 -9.79 -13.34
N LEU A 57 12.81 -10.36 -14.54
CA LEU A 57 12.35 -9.63 -15.71
C LEU A 57 10.93 -9.20 -15.35
N TRP A 58 10.77 -7.97 -14.85
CA TRP A 58 9.49 -7.37 -14.45
C TRP A 58 8.62 -7.14 -15.69
N VAL A 59 8.27 -8.21 -16.38
CA VAL A 59 7.24 -8.24 -17.37
C VAL A 59 5.96 -8.38 -16.56
N ALA A 60 5.15 -7.33 -16.53
CA ALA A 60 3.81 -7.45 -15.98
C ALA A 60 3.10 -8.57 -16.75
N PRO A 61 2.75 -9.71 -16.12
CA PRO A 61 2.08 -10.79 -16.82
C PRO A 61 0.68 -10.31 -17.17
N ASN A 62 0.51 -9.76 -18.37
CA ASN A 62 -0.76 -9.25 -18.85
C ASN A 62 -1.51 -10.38 -19.57
N ASN A 63 -1.90 -11.40 -18.82
CA ASN A 63 -2.66 -12.54 -19.35
C ASN A 63 -4.16 -12.23 -19.51
N CYS A 64 -4.60 -11.01 -19.16
CA CYS A 64 -6.00 -10.58 -19.24
C CYS A 64 -6.10 -9.18 -19.85
N LYS A 65 -7.15 -8.93 -20.63
CA LYS A 65 -7.44 -7.57 -21.12
C LYS A 65 -7.91 -6.70 -19.95
N MET A 66 -7.04 -5.83 -19.45
CA MET A 66 -7.40 -4.83 -18.44
C MET A 66 -7.89 -3.54 -19.09
N THR A 67 -8.95 -2.96 -18.54
CA THR A 67 -9.48 -1.63 -18.90
C THR A 67 -9.48 -0.73 -17.67
N THR A 68 -9.08 0.53 -17.85
CA THR A 68 -9.12 1.54 -16.78
C THR A 68 -10.47 2.26 -16.79
N HIS A 69 -11.12 2.30 -15.64
CA HIS A 69 -12.32 3.11 -15.40
C HIS A 69 -12.06 4.11 -14.27
N SER A 70 -12.62 5.30 -14.38
CA SER A 70 -12.53 6.35 -13.36
C SER A 70 -13.93 6.79 -12.96
N PHE A 71 -14.13 6.93 -11.66
CA PHE A 71 -15.40 7.38 -11.08
C PHE A 71 -15.19 8.72 -10.40
N ASN A 72 -15.99 9.71 -10.78
CA ASN A 72 -15.97 11.01 -10.13
C ASN A 72 -16.86 10.97 -8.90
N VAL A 73 -16.25 11.13 -7.72
CA VAL A 73 -16.95 11.08 -6.44
C VAL A 73 -16.66 12.35 -5.65
N THR A 74 -17.71 12.97 -5.12
CA THR A 74 -17.58 14.14 -4.24
C THR A 74 -17.67 13.73 -2.78
N VAL A 75 -16.96 14.44 -1.90
CA VAL A 75 -17.00 14.22 -0.44
C VAL A 75 -18.44 14.29 0.11
N ASN A 76 -19.26 15.22 -0.40
CA ASN A 76 -20.64 15.36 0.05
C ASN A 76 -21.45 14.08 -0.23
N ASN A 77 -21.40 13.57 -1.46
CA ASN A 77 -22.07 12.32 -1.82
C ASN A 77 -21.63 11.14 -0.94
N ILE A 78 -20.34 11.06 -0.58
CA ILE A 78 -19.85 10.00 0.31
C ILE A 78 -20.47 10.14 1.70
N LYS A 79 -20.38 11.34 2.31
CA LYS A 79 -20.86 11.56 3.68
C LYS A 79 -22.38 11.42 3.82
N THR A 80 -23.15 11.87 2.83
CA THR A 80 -24.61 11.79 2.87
C THR A 80 -25.11 10.35 2.70
N ASN A 81 -24.53 9.58 1.79
CA ASN A 81 -25.00 8.21 1.50
C ASN A 81 -24.39 7.16 2.43
N PHE A 82 -23.26 7.47 3.07
CA PHE A 82 -22.55 6.57 3.98
C PHE A 82 -22.24 7.31 5.28
N PRO A 83 -23.24 7.46 6.18
CA PRO A 83 -23.05 8.07 7.50
C PRO A 83 -22.29 7.08 8.41
N ALA A 84 -21.01 6.89 8.13
CA ALA A 84 -20.09 6.10 8.93
C ALA A 84 -19.17 7.03 9.72
N ASN A 85 -18.80 6.61 10.93
CA ASN A 85 -17.78 7.29 11.71
C ASN A 85 -16.40 6.86 11.17
N GLY A 86 -15.69 7.77 10.50
CA GLY A 86 -14.38 7.49 9.93
C GLY A 86 -13.92 8.60 8.99
N ASP A 87 -12.64 8.55 8.59
CA ASP A 87 -12.13 9.46 7.57
C ASP A 87 -12.76 9.15 6.20
N VAL A 88 -12.90 10.18 5.35
CA VAL A 88 -13.50 10.02 4.01
C VAL A 88 -12.74 8.98 3.18
N PHE A 89 -11.42 8.89 3.35
CA PHE A 89 -10.59 7.90 2.68
C PHE A 89 -10.92 6.47 3.10
N GLU A 90 -11.14 6.24 4.41
CA GLU A 90 -11.48 4.92 4.95
C GLU A 90 -12.86 4.47 4.47
N ILE A 91 -13.83 5.38 4.52
CA ILE A 91 -15.19 5.14 4.03
C ILE A 91 -15.14 4.79 2.53
N LEU A 92 -14.42 5.57 1.73
CA LEU A 92 -14.26 5.32 0.29
C LEU A 92 -13.56 3.99 0.01
N SER A 93 -12.52 3.67 0.77
CA SER A 93 -11.81 2.39 0.67
C SER A 93 -12.74 1.20 0.93
N GLY A 94 -13.58 1.29 1.97
CA GLY A 94 -14.60 0.28 2.27
C GLY A 94 -15.64 0.12 1.16
N ILE A 95 -16.10 1.23 0.57
CA ILE A 95 -17.03 1.21 -0.58
C ILE A 95 -16.40 0.49 -1.78
N ILE A 96 -15.17 0.87 -2.15
CA ILE A 96 -14.44 0.26 -3.27
C ILE A 96 -14.25 -1.24 -3.01
N TRP A 97 -13.84 -1.62 -1.81
CA TRP A 97 -13.67 -3.02 -1.42
C TRP A 97 -14.97 -3.81 -1.57
N LYS A 98 -16.09 -3.27 -1.09
CA LYS A 98 -17.43 -3.88 -1.25
C LYS A 98 -17.83 -4.03 -2.71
N CYS A 99 -17.56 -3.03 -3.55
CA CYS A 99 -17.83 -3.08 -4.99
C CYS A 99 -16.99 -4.15 -5.70
N ILE A 100 -15.70 -4.23 -5.39
CA ILE A 100 -14.81 -5.27 -5.93
C ILE A 100 -15.28 -6.66 -5.50
N ALA A 101 -15.63 -6.84 -4.23
CA ALA A 101 -16.13 -8.11 -3.71
C ALA A 101 -17.41 -8.57 -4.42
N LYS A 102 -18.31 -7.63 -4.73
CA LYS A 102 -19.53 -7.91 -5.52
C LYS A 102 -19.23 -8.26 -6.98
N ALA A 103 -18.36 -7.50 -7.64
CA ALA A 103 -18.04 -7.68 -9.05
C ALA A 103 -17.30 -8.98 -9.35
N ARG A 104 -16.69 -9.61 -8.34
CA ARG A 104 -15.92 -10.84 -8.47
C ARG A 104 -16.76 -12.13 -8.54
N GLU A 105 -18.10 -12.08 -8.50
CA GLU A 105 -19.06 -13.21 -8.63
C GLU A 105 -18.39 -14.62 -8.66
N GLU A 106 -18.16 -15.23 -7.47
CA GLU A 106 -17.49 -16.53 -7.13
C GLU A 106 -16.03 -16.45 -6.60
N SER A 107 -15.57 -17.19 -5.58
CA SER A 107 -16.11 -18.18 -4.64
C SER A 107 -15.22 -18.19 -3.37
N GLU A 108 -15.83 -18.22 -2.18
CA GLU A 108 -15.23 -18.36 -0.83
C GLU A 108 -14.07 -17.42 -0.44
N PRO A 109 -14.03 -16.93 0.81
CA PRO A 109 -12.78 -16.40 1.34
C PRO A 109 -11.73 -17.51 1.26
N VAL A 110 -10.56 -17.24 0.68
CA VAL A 110 -9.38 -18.05 0.98
C VAL A 110 -9.30 -18.07 2.49
N THR A 111 -9.62 -19.20 3.09
CA THR A 111 -9.65 -19.36 4.54
C THR A 111 -8.20 -19.27 4.98
N ILE A 112 -7.77 -18.05 5.29
CA ILE A 112 -6.48 -17.80 5.89
C ILE A 112 -6.60 -18.24 7.34
N THR A 113 -6.07 -19.43 7.64
CA THR A 113 -5.94 -19.90 9.01
C THR A 113 -4.97 -18.98 9.75
N ILE A 114 -5.51 -18.10 10.58
CA ILE A 114 -4.71 -17.31 11.52
C ILE A 114 -4.34 -18.24 12.67
N ILE A 115 -3.14 -18.82 12.60
CA ILE A 115 -2.56 -19.54 13.74
C ILE A 115 -2.15 -18.49 14.77
N ARG A 116 -3.00 -18.28 15.78
CA ARG A 116 -2.60 -17.57 16.99
C ARG A 116 -1.71 -18.51 17.81
N SER A 117 -0.52 -18.04 18.18
CA SER A 117 0.27 -18.73 19.20
C SER A 117 -0.52 -18.74 20.50
N ASP A 118 -0.69 -19.92 21.09
CA ASP A 118 -1.30 -20.09 22.40
C ASP A 118 -0.59 -19.17 23.41
N PRO A 119 -1.31 -18.29 24.14
CA PRO A 119 -0.71 -17.46 25.18
C PRO A 119 -0.02 -18.29 26.28
N ASN A 120 -0.32 -19.59 26.39
CA ASN A 120 0.32 -20.52 27.33
C ASN A 120 1.44 -21.39 26.73
N GLY A 121 1.93 -21.09 25.52
CA GLY A 121 3.23 -21.57 25.04
C GLY A 121 3.44 -23.09 25.13
N LEU A 122 2.55 -23.90 24.57
CA LEU A 122 2.77 -25.34 24.53
C LEU A 122 3.81 -25.71 23.47
N LYS A 123 4.96 -26.22 23.93
CA LYS A 123 6.00 -26.81 23.09
C LYS A 123 5.44 -28.03 22.34
N PRO A 124 5.79 -28.22 21.05
CA PRO A 124 5.45 -29.45 20.35
C PRO A 124 6.13 -30.64 21.05
N ARG A 125 5.35 -31.66 21.40
CA ARG A 125 5.89 -32.97 21.76
C ARG A 125 6.41 -33.65 20.49
N ALA A 126 7.61 -34.20 20.59
CA ALA A 126 8.30 -34.97 19.57
C ALA A 126 7.52 -36.24 19.18
#